data_AF-A0AAD1SY46-F1
#
_entry.id   AF-A0AAD1SY46-F1
#
_cell.length_a   1.000
_cell.length_b   1.000
_cell.length_c   1.000
_cell.angle_alpha   90.00
_cell.angle_beta   90.00
_cell.angle_gamma   90.00
#
_symmetry.space_group_name_H-M   'P 1'
#
loop_
_entity.id
_entity.type
_entity.pdbx_description
1 polymer ?
#
loop_
_entity_poly.entity_id
_entity_poly.type
_entity_poly.pdbx_seq_one_letter_code
_entity_poly.pdbx_strand_id
1 'polypeptide(L)'
;MFNKSKHSGFPVYESRLTSFILYFFAVTLKNTTADSVIEGFLIQARDGSSTTPIGSFQVSGNDVQMLTCTTAASAVSHTSDSSKAQVQVTWVAPNANYTNLLFRATVVQNATIFWEGVVSNKLTYSGSLHLVPAFSQTLLCLSALFGFLCML
;
A
#
# COMPACT_ATOMS: atom_id res chain seq x y z
N MET A 1 -18.98 -8.21 28.28
CA MET A 1 -19.07 -7.89 26.84
C MET A 1 -18.46 -6.50 26.65
N PHE A 2 -17.31 -6.38 25.99
CA PHE A 2 -16.73 -5.07 25.68
C PHE A 2 -17.53 -4.44 24.53
N ASN A 3 -18.09 -3.26 24.76
CA ASN A 3 -18.81 -2.48 23.76
C ASN A 3 -17.78 -1.98 22.72
N LYS A 4 -17.69 -2.68 21.59
CA LYS A 4 -16.78 -2.37 20.49
C LYS A 4 -17.45 -1.32 19.60
N SER A 5 -16.88 -0.13 19.49
CA SER A 5 -17.43 0.97 18.70
C SER A 5 -16.74 0.99 17.33
N LYS A 6 -17.52 0.74 16.28
CA LYS A 6 -17.06 0.89 14.89
C LYS A 6 -17.09 2.37 14.54
N HIS A 7 -15.93 2.96 14.26
CA HIS A 7 -15.83 4.36 13.87
C HIS A 7 -15.89 4.50 12.34
N SER A 8 -16.39 5.63 11.84
CA SER A 8 -16.37 5.99 10.41
C SER A 8 -15.20 6.92 10.10
N GLY A 9 -14.56 6.77 8.94
CA GLY A 9 -13.65 7.80 8.39
C GLY A 9 -12.21 7.79 8.89
N PHE A 10 -11.52 6.64 8.89
CA PHE A 10 -10.07 6.63 9.10
C PHE A 10 -9.36 7.45 8.01
N PRO A 11 -8.44 8.38 8.35
CA PRO A 11 -8.05 9.42 7.42
C PRO A 11 -6.88 8.99 6.52
N VAL A 12 -7.23 8.83 5.24
CA VAL A 12 -6.39 8.86 4.02
C VAL A 12 -5.27 7.81 3.91
N TYR A 13 -5.56 6.81 3.08
CA TYR A 13 -4.66 5.79 2.58
C TYR A 13 -3.94 6.33 1.35
N GLU A 14 -2.62 6.36 1.38
CA GLU A 14 -1.82 6.78 0.23
C GLU A 14 -1.09 5.55 -0.31
N SER A 15 -1.72 4.86 -1.27
CA SER A 15 -1.03 3.90 -2.12
C SER A 15 -0.35 4.67 -3.25
N ARG A 16 0.98 4.78 -3.23
CA ARG A 16 1.73 5.32 -4.37
C ARG A 16 2.21 4.18 -5.26
N LEU A 17 1.94 4.27 -6.55
CA LEU A 17 2.57 3.41 -7.55
C LEU A 17 4.00 3.91 -7.83
N THR A 18 4.92 3.79 -6.87
CA THR A 18 6.35 4.09 -7.08
C THR A 18 7.09 2.86 -7.60
N SER A 19 6.59 2.25 -8.67
CA SER A 19 7.14 1.00 -9.20
C SER A 19 8.56 1.23 -9.76
N PHE A 20 9.59 0.80 -9.02
CA PHE A 20 10.96 0.65 -9.54
C PHE A 20 11.16 -0.68 -10.28
N ILE A 21 10.25 -1.65 -10.09
CA ILE A 21 10.25 -2.99 -10.67
C ILE A 21 8.80 -3.33 -11.07
N LEU A 22 8.57 -3.77 -12.31
CA LEU A 22 7.24 -4.15 -12.81
C LEU A 22 6.52 -5.07 -11.81
N TYR A 23 5.22 -4.81 -11.58
CA TYR A 23 4.32 -5.57 -10.71
C TYR A 23 4.49 -5.43 -9.20
N PHE A 24 5.50 -4.72 -8.69
CA PHE A 24 5.71 -4.51 -7.25
C PHE A 24 5.24 -3.12 -6.81
N PHE A 25 4.40 -3.09 -5.79
CA PHE A 25 3.79 -1.86 -5.29
C PHE A 25 3.96 -1.74 -3.78
N ALA A 26 4.50 -0.60 -3.34
CA ALA A 26 4.50 -0.26 -1.93
C ALA A 26 3.08 0.16 -1.50
N VAL A 27 2.57 -0.51 -0.48
CA VAL A 27 1.29 -0.19 0.16
C VAL A 27 1.59 0.31 1.55
N THR A 28 1.13 1.53 1.86
CA THR A 28 1.34 2.14 3.17
C THR A 28 0.01 2.42 3.84
N LEU A 29 -0.15 1.86 5.03
CA LEU A 29 -1.22 2.17 5.97
C LEU A 29 -0.64 3.08 7.06
N LYS A 30 -1.08 4.32 7.10
CA LYS A 30 -0.70 5.31 8.11
C LYS A 30 -1.95 6.05 8.56
N ASN A 31 -2.00 6.46 9.82
CA ASN A 31 -2.98 7.46 10.22
C ASN A 31 -2.42 8.86 9.87
N THR A 32 -3.25 9.74 9.31
CA THR A 32 -2.84 11.12 8.98
C THR A 32 -3.03 12.11 10.13
N THR A 33 -3.67 11.69 11.23
CA THR A 33 -3.66 12.40 12.51
C THR A 33 -2.51 11.89 13.38
N ALA A 34 -1.74 12.81 13.96
CA ALA A 34 -0.49 12.51 14.67
C ALA A 34 -0.63 11.60 15.90
N ASP A 35 -1.84 11.49 16.46
CA ASP A 35 -2.06 10.88 17.78
C ASP A 35 -2.60 9.44 17.73
N SER A 36 -2.80 8.87 16.53
CA SER A 36 -3.48 7.59 16.39
C SER A 36 -2.55 6.48 15.90
N VAL A 37 -2.31 5.52 16.78
CA VAL A 37 -1.50 4.32 16.53
C VAL A 37 -2.33 3.17 15.93
N ILE A 38 -1.64 2.24 15.28
CA ILE A 38 -2.20 0.99 14.75
C ILE A 38 -1.68 -0.16 15.61
N GLU A 39 -2.55 -0.81 16.36
CA GLU A 39 -2.22 -2.04 17.11
C GLU A 39 -2.48 -3.27 16.25
N GLY A 40 -3.53 -3.24 15.42
CA GLY A 40 -3.88 -4.35 14.54
C GLY A 40 -4.34 -3.88 13.16
N PHE A 41 -4.14 -4.73 12.16
CA PHE A 41 -4.63 -4.49 10.82
C PHE A 41 -4.84 -5.79 10.05
N LEU A 42 -5.65 -5.70 8.99
CA LEU A 42 -5.76 -6.68 7.92
C LEU A 42 -5.83 -5.91 6.60
N ILE A 43 -4.99 -6.24 5.61
CA ILE A 43 -4.99 -5.58 4.28
C ILE A 43 -5.17 -6.62 3.18
N GLN A 44 -5.99 -6.28 2.18
CA GLN A 44 -6.21 -7.05 0.96
C GLN A 44 -6.22 -6.12 -0.26
N ALA A 45 -5.73 -6.59 -1.40
CA ALA A 45 -6.00 -5.94 -2.69
C ALA A 45 -7.24 -6.57 -3.34
N ARG A 46 -8.08 -5.75 -3.98
CA ARG A 46 -9.34 -6.16 -4.61
C ARG A 46 -9.53 -5.46 -5.93
N ASP A 47 -10.25 -6.11 -6.84
CA ASP A 47 -10.75 -5.50 -8.07
C ASP A 47 -12.19 -5.03 -7.87
N GLY A 48 -12.40 -3.71 -7.87
CA GLY A 48 -13.70 -3.08 -7.65
C GLY A 48 -14.34 -3.48 -6.32
N SER A 49 -15.60 -3.91 -6.38
CA SER A 49 -16.38 -4.36 -5.21
C SER A 49 -16.22 -5.85 -4.90
N SER A 50 -15.30 -6.56 -5.59
CA SER A 50 -15.09 -7.99 -5.37
C SER A 50 -14.75 -8.31 -3.91
N THR A 51 -15.26 -9.43 -3.42
CA THR A 51 -14.88 -9.95 -2.10
C THR A 51 -13.60 -10.77 -2.14
N THR A 52 -13.18 -11.18 -3.33
CA THR A 52 -12.03 -12.05 -3.56
C THR A 52 -10.75 -11.20 -3.63
N PRO A 53 -9.76 -11.46 -2.76
CA PRO A 53 -8.46 -10.83 -2.85
C PRO A 53 -7.73 -11.19 -4.14
N ILE A 54 -6.90 -10.27 -4.63
CA ILE A 54 -6.06 -10.45 -5.82
C ILE A 54 -4.59 -10.23 -5.52
N GLY A 55 -3.73 -10.93 -6.26
CA GLY A 55 -2.27 -10.86 -6.10
C GLY A 55 -1.78 -11.49 -4.80
N SER A 56 -0.55 -11.17 -4.46
CA SER A 56 0.11 -11.65 -3.26
C SER A 56 0.89 -10.52 -2.59
N PHE A 57 1.15 -10.66 -1.30
CA PHE A 57 1.99 -9.74 -0.56
C PHE A 57 3.38 -10.33 -0.32
N GLN A 58 4.34 -9.44 -0.13
CA GLN A 58 5.66 -9.71 0.39
C GLN A 58 5.92 -8.75 1.55
N VAL A 59 6.59 -9.25 2.60
CA VAL A 59 6.88 -8.51 3.82
C VAL A 59 8.36 -8.67 4.16
N SER A 60 8.97 -7.62 4.70
CA SER A 60 10.39 -7.60 5.08
C SER A 60 10.63 -7.43 6.58
N GLY A 61 9.56 -7.38 7.38
CA GLY A 61 9.59 -7.16 8.83
C GLY A 61 8.91 -8.27 9.63
N ASN A 62 9.17 -8.31 10.94
CA ASN A 62 8.64 -9.33 11.86
C ASN A 62 7.32 -8.92 12.51
N ASP A 63 6.89 -7.67 12.32
CA ASP A 63 5.67 -7.07 12.84
C ASP A 63 4.45 -7.29 11.92
N VAL A 64 4.69 -7.86 10.74
CA VAL A 64 3.70 -8.19 9.72
C VAL A 64 3.83 -9.66 9.31
N GLN A 65 2.70 -10.34 9.16
CA GLN A 65 2.62 -11.69 8.62
C GLN A 65 1.73 -11.74 7.37
N MET A 66 2.10 -12.63 6.46
CA MET A 66 1.28 -12.97 5.30
C MET A 66 0.23 -14.01 5.71
N LEU A 67 -0.99 -13.84 5.22
CA LEU A 67 -2.10 -14.74 5.45
C LEU A 67 -2.59 -15.33 4.14
N THR A 68 -3.12 -16.55 4.23
CA THR A 68 -3.84 -17.21 3.14
C THR A 68 -5.34 -17.04 3.38
N CYS A 69 -5.97 -16.08 2.70
CA CYS A 69 -7.42 -15.92 2.73
C CYS A 69 -8.10 -16.72 1.61
N THR A 70 -7.62 -16.55 0.37
CA THR A 70 -8.09 -17.29 -0.81
C THR A 70 -6.94 -18.02 -1.50
N THR A 71 -5.84 -17.29 -1.75
CA THR A 71 -4.57 -17.82 -2.27
C THR A 71 -3.42 -17.52 -1.30
N ALA A 72 -2.28 -18.17 -1.49
CA ALA A 72 -1.10 -17.95 -0.65
C ALA A 72 -0.71 -16.45 -0.64
N ALA A 73 -0.47 -15.92 0.56
CA ALA A 73 -0.11 -14.50 0.79
C ALA A 73 -1.11 -13.49 0.20
N SER A 74 -2.40 -13.85 0.09
CA SER A 74 -3.46 -12.97 -0.44
C SER A 74 -3.86 -11.83 0.51
N ALA A 75 -3.37 -11.83 1.74
CA ALA A 75 -3.57 -10.77 2.71
C ALA A 75 -2.36 -10.62 3.63
N VAL A 76 -2.31 -9.51 4.37
CA VAL A 76 -1.34 -9.29 5.45
C VAL A 76 -2.02 -8.81 6.72
N SER A 77 -1.44 -9.17 7.87
CA SER A 77 -1.90 -8.76 9.20
C SER A 77 -0.73 -8.51 10.15
N HIS A 78 -0.99 -7.83 11.26
CA HIS A 78 -0.06 -7.73 12.40
C HIS A 78 0.31 -9.10 12.99
N THR A 79 1.52 -9.22 13.56
CA THR A 79 1.96 -10.38 14.38
C THR A 79 1.81 -10.14 15.88
N SER A 80 1.79 -8.89 16.30
CA SER A 80 1.56 -8.46 17.69
C SER A 80 0.80 -7.13 17.73
N ASP A 81 0.23 -6.83 18.90
CA ASP A 81 -0.50 -5.61 19.22
C ASP A 81 0.40 -4.40 19.51
N SER A 82 1.71 -4.51 19.26
CA SER A 82 2.64 -3.39 19.42
C SER A 82 2.18 -2.19 18.60
N SER A 83 2.20 -1.00 19.20
CA SER A 83 1.72 0.22 18.55
C SER A 83 2.63 0.61 17.37
N LYS A 84 2.02 0.81 16.20
CA LYS A 84 2.71 1.20 14.95
C LYS A 84 2.20 2.55 14.47
N ALA A 85 3.12 3.46 14.12
CA ALA A 85 2.75 4.74 13.48
C ALA A 85 2.34 4.54 12.01
N GLN A 86 2.98 3.58 11.34
CA GLN A 86 2.69 3.20 9.97
C GLN A 86 3.00 1.71 9.76
N VAL A 87 2.35 1.14 8.75
CA VAL A 87 2.62 -0.20 8.22
C VAL A 87 2.94 -0.05 6.74
N GLN A 88 4.05 -0.62 6.29
CA GLN A 88 4.44 -0.65 4.88
C GLN A 88 4.64 -2.11 4.46
N VAL A 89 4.00 -2.49 3.36
CA VAL A 89 4.11 -3.83 2.76
C VAL A 89 4.26 -3.72 1.25
N THR A 90 4.73 -4.79 0.64
CA THR A 90 4.81 -4.88 -0.83
C THR A 90 3.67 -5.75 -1.33
N TRP A 91 2.90 -5.25 -2.30
CA TRP A 91 1.94 -6.03 -3.04
C TRP A 91 2.48 -6.35 -4.43
N VAL A 92 2.28 -7.60 -4.85
CA VAL A 92 2.69 -8.15 -6.14
C VAL A 92 1.45 -8.38 -6.98
N ALA A 93 1.32 -7.59 -8.04
CA ALA A 93 0.24 -7.74 -9.01
C ALA A 93 0.42 -9.06 -9.78
N PRO A 94 -0.63 -9.89 -9.91
CA PRO A 94 -0.52 -11.16 -10.61
C PRO A 94 -0.60 -10.99 -12.15
N ASN A 95 -1.02 -9.82 -12.61
CA ASN A 95 -1.07 -9.46 -14.03
C ASN A 95 -0.99 -7.92 -14.17
N ALA A 96 -0.91 -7.46 -15.41
CA ALA A 96 -0.57 -6.08 -15.74
C ALA A 96 -1.75 -5.11 -15.76
N ASN A 97 -2.99 -5.58 -15.74
CA ASN A 97 -4.12 -4.75 -16.18
C ASN A 97 -5.24 -4.73 -15.14
N TYR A 98 -5.33 -3.59 -14.44
CA TYR A 98 -6.43 -3.29 -13.53
C TYR A 98 -6.96 -1.89 -13.76
N THR A 99 -8.26 -1.74 -13.91
CA THR A 99 -8.92 -0.43 -14.00
C THR A 99 -9.56 0.00 -12.69
N ASN A 100 -9.84 -0.96 -11.78
CA ASN A 100 -10.51 -0.72 -10.50
C ASN A 100 -9.76 -1.34 -9.31
N LEU A 101 -8.43 -1.40 -9.35
CA LEU A 101 -7.63 -1.91 -8.24
C LEU A 101 -7.81 -1.01 -7.00
N LEU A 102 -8.07 -1.60 -5.84
CA LEU A 102 -8.05 -0.89 -4.57
C LEU A 102 -7.52 -1.79 -3.46
N PHE A 103 -7.03 -1.17 -2.39
CA PHE A 103 -6.69 -1.86 -1.16
C PHE A 103 -7.78 -1.64 -0.13
N ARG A 104 -8.22 -2.72 0.50
CA ARG A 104 -9.20 -2.72 1.60
C ARG A 104 -8.51 -3.11 2.89
N ALA A 105 -8.77 -2.37 3.95
CA ALA A 105 -8.23 -2.60 5.26
C ALA A 105 -9.30 -2.71 6.35
N THR A 106 -8.97 -3.51 7.38
CA THR A 106 -9.49 -3.38 8.73
C THR A 106 -8.36 -2.84 9.59
N VAL A 107 -8.65 -1.87 10.46
CA VAL A 107 -7.64 -1.21 11.30
C VAL A 107 -8.15 -1.22 12.74
N VAL A 108 -7.27 -1.58 13.67
CA VAL A 108 -7.53 -1.63 15.10
C VAL A 108 -6.58 -0.64 15.75
N GLN A 109 -7.14 0.38 16.40
CA GLN A 109 -6.35 1.27 17.26
C GLN A 109 -6.23 0.69 18.67
N ASN A 110 -7.28 0.06 19.18
CA ASN A 110 -7.27 -0.72 20.43
C ASN A 110 -8.47 -1.68 20.50
N ALA A 111 -8.62 -2.38 21.63
CA ALA A 111 -9.67 -3.38 21.85
C ALA A 111 -11.11 -2.88 21.62
N THR A 112 -11.37 -1.57 21.73
CA THR A 112 -12.70 -0.97 21.57
C THR A 112 -12.83 -0.06 20.35
N ILE A 113 -11.73 0.47 19.82
CA ILE A 113 -11.69 1.42 18.69
C ILE A 113 -11.11 0.73 17.45
N PHE A 114 -11.96 0.54 16.44
CA PHE A 114 -11.59 -0.09 15.17
C PHE A 114 -12.44 0.41 14.00
N TRP A 115 -11.91 0.19 12.80
CA TRP A 115 -12.55 0.51 11.53
C TRP A 115 -12.48 -0.69 10.60
N GLU A 116 -13.55 -0.91 9.84
CA GLU A 116 -13.62 -1.96 8.83
C GLU A 116 -14.00 -1.38 7.49
N GLY A 117 -13.59 -2.06 6.42
CA GLY A 117 -13.98 -1.67 5.07
C GLY A 117 -13.37 -0.35 4.66
N VAL A 118 -12.23 -0.01 5.24
CA VAL A 118 -11.52 1.19 4.86
C VAL A 118 -10.82 0.94 3.53
N VAL A 119 -10.95 1.86 2.58
CA VAL A 119 -10.49 1.65 1.21
C VAL A 119 -9.51 2.73 0.79
N SER A 120 -8.51 2.33 -0.01
CA SER A 120 -7.66 3.27 -0.73
C SER A 120 -8.42 3.96 -1.85
N ASN A 121 -7.81 5.01 -2.40
CA ASN A 121 -8.19 5.48 -3.73
C ASN A 121 -8.09 4.32 -4.73
N LYS A 122 -8.97 4.33 -5.74
CA LYS A 122 -8.89 3.40 -6.86
C LYS A 122 -7.63 3.71 -7.67
N LEU A 123 -6.98 2.65 -8.11
CA LEU A 123 -5.76 2.67 -8.90
C LEU A 123 -6.06 2.04 -10.26
N THR A 124 -5.56 2.70 -11.30
CA THR A 124 -5.47 2.11 -12.63
C THR A 124 -4.03 1.69 -12.84
N TYR A 125 -3.82 0.42 -13.17
CA TYR A 125 -2.53 -0.16 -13.48
C TYR A 125 -2.59 -0.76 -14.88
N SER A 126 -1.69 -0.31 -15.76
CA SER A 126 -1.38 -0.95 -17.02
C SER A 126 0.13 -1.16 -17.08
N GLY A 127 0.56 -2.38 -16.74
CA GLY A 127 1.90 -2.89 -16.94
C GLY A 127 2.15 -3.15 -18.42
N SER A 128 2.22 -2.10 -19.22
CA SER A 128 2.86 -2.22 -20.53
C SER A 128 4.34 -2.51 -20.30
N LEU A 129 4.92 -3.50 -20.99
CA LEU A 129 6.35 -3.51 -21.27
C LEU A 129 6.63 -2.27 -22.13
N HIS A 130 6.70 -1.10 -21.51
CA HIS A 130 7.17 0.07 -22.20
C HIS A 130 8.67 -0.15 -22.34
N LEU A 131 9.10 -0.64 -23.51
CA LEU A 131 10.46 -0.42 -23.99
C LEU A 131 10.60 1.09 -24.10
N VAL A 132 10.85 1.77 -22.99
CA VAL A 132 11.29 3.16 -23.03
C VAL A 132 12.65 3.05 -23.71
N PRO A 133 12.83 3.49 -24.96
CA PRO A 133 14.19 3.64 -25.46
C PRO A 133 14.86 4.57 -24.43
N ALA A 134 16.04 4.18 -23.94
CA ALA A 134 16.76 4.82 -22.82
C ALA A 134 17.24 6.26 -23.11
N PHE A 135 16.49 7.04 -23.89
CA PHE A 135 16.89 8.30 -24.48
C PHE A 135 16.30 9.55 -23.82
N SER A 136 15.49 9.43 -22.76
CA SER A 136 14.93 10.61 -22.07
C SER A 136 15.52 10.86 -20.67
N GLN A 137 16.40 9.99 -20.17
CA GLN A 137 17.09 10.24 -18.88
C GLN A 137 18.42 11.02 -19.03
N THR A 138 18.97 11.14 -20.25
CA THR A 138 20.17 11.96 -20.50
C THR A 138 19.88 13.47 -20.42
N LEU A 139 18.65 13.91 -20.68
CA LEU A 139 18.31 15.34 -20.72
C LEU A 139 18.26 15.99 -19.31
N LEU A 140 17.96 15.21 -18.27
CA LEU A 140 17.99 15.70 -16.88
C LEU A 140 19.40 15.76 -16.30
N CYS A 141 20.37 15.04 -16.88
CA CYS A 141 21.75 15.06 -16.42
C CYS A 141 22.53 16.28 -16.98
N LEU A 142 22.15 16.77 -18.18
CA LEU A 142 22.76 17.97 -18.76
C LEU A 142 22.41 19.26 -18.01
N SER A 143 21.22 19.37 -17.40
CA SER A 143 20.88 20.56 -16.60
C SER A 143 21.66 20.68 -15.29
N ALA A 144 22.14 19.56 -14.73
CA ALA A 144 22.97 19.58 -13.53
C ALA A 144 24.40 20.09 -13.81
N LEU A 145 24.91 19.89 -15.03
CA LEU A 145 26.20 20.44 -15.47
C LEU A 145 26.12 21.94 -15.82
N PHE A 146 24.99 22.40 -16.37
CA PHE A 146 24.78 23.84 -16.64
C PHE A 146 24.56 24.68 -15.38
N GLY A 147 24.07 24.09 -14.29
CA GLY A 147 23.94 24.76 -12.99
C GLY A 147 25.27 25.07 -12.30
N PHE A 148 26.34 24.33 -12.62
CA PHE A 148 27.65 24.51 -11.99
C PHE A 148 28.50 25.62 -12.63
N LEU A 149 28.14 26.08 -13.84
CA LEU A 149 28.85 27.15 -14.54
C LEU A 149 28.28 28.55 -14.27
N CYS A 150 27.22 28.67 -13.46
CA CYS A 150 26.59 29.95 -13.12
C CYS A 150 26.92 30.43 -11.70
N MET A 151 27.82 29.73 -10.99
CA MET A 151 28.27 30.06 -9.63
C MET A 151 29.80 30.25 -9.51
N LEU A 152 30.51 30.44 -10.62
CA LEU A 152 31.92 30.83 -10.65
C LEU A 152 32.11 32.08 -11.51
#